data_AF-X1CVR1-F1
#
_entry.id   AF-X1CVR1-F1
#
_cell.length_a   1.000
_cell.length_b   1.000
_cell.length_c   1.000
_cell.angle_alpha   90.00
_cell.angle_beta   90.00
_cell.angle_gamma   90.00
#
_symmetry.space_group_name_H-M   'P 1'
#
loop_
_entity.id
_entity.type
_entity.pdbx_description
1 polymer ?
#
loop_
_entity_poly.entity_id
_entity_poly.type
_entity_poly.pdbx_seq_one_letter_code
_entity_poly.pdbx_strand_id
1 'polypeptide(L)'
;MNWLLARISKMTIGEVITRGHKYVFNYFDSLKFRDPGKWPYSKIGNGLRISFFPLLKPLSTHELGEFQIFDRAIDLTSPIDWFDSINGNRWSNSISSKIKYRPGNHVGDIRFNWELNRLQFLPLLALTNEDRTIFFISDWLDKNKYLHGPSYLSSLEVALRWISLYRAVCFLEKPTPESLTNNLTGLAVASGDFIEKRLSTHSSAGNHLILEAIGLFWIGKSLEKKGKG
;
A
#
# COMPACT_ATOMS: atom_id res chain seq x y z
N MET A 1 -32.00 -6.97 -9.06
CA MET A 1 -31.45 -7.69 -10.23
C MET A 1 -31.09 -6.78 -11.42
N ASN A 2 -31.70 -5.60 -11.60
CA ASN A 2 -31.60 -4.82 -12.85
C ASN A 2 -30.29 -4.04 -13.08
N TRP A 3 -29.57 -3.63 -12.03
CA TRP A 3 -28.35 -2.81 -12.21
C TRP A 3 -27.17 -3.59 -12.81
N LEU A 4 -26.97 -4.85 -12.41
CA LEU A 4 -25.85 -5.64 -12.89
C LEU A 4 -26.01 -5.96 -14.39
N LEU A 5 -27.22 -6.32 -14.81
CA LEU A 5 -27.55 -6.57 -16.22
C LEU A 5 -27.44 -5.30 -17.06
N ALA A 6 -27.96 -4.16 -16.57
CA ALA A 6 -27.83 -2.87 -17.24
C ALA A 6 -26.38 -2.35 -17.30
N ARG A 7 -25.51 -2.84 -16.43
CA ARG A 7 -24.09 -2.50 -16.42
C ARG A 7 -23.29 -3.43 -17.34
N ILE A 8 -23.59 -4.72 -17.38
CA ILE A 8 -22.98 -5.69 -18.31
C ILE A 8 -23.31 -5.32 -19.76
N SER A 9 -24.55 -4.89 -20.05
CA SER A 9 -24.96 -4.50 -21.40
C SER A 9 -24.23 -3.26 -21.96
N LYS A 10 -23.56 -2.48 -21.10
CA LYS A 10 -22.76 -1.31 -21.47
C LYS A 10 -21.26 -1.59 -21.55
N MET A 11 -20.82 -2.83 -21.29
CA MET A 11 -19.41 -3.20 -21.28
C MET A 11 -19.01 -3.86 -22.61
N THR A 12 -17.76 -3.63 -23.01
CA THR A 12 -17.17 -4.42 -24.09
C THR A 12 -16.93 -5.86 -23.62
N ILE A 13 -16.90 -6.82 -24.53
CA ILE A 13 -16.59 -8.23 -24.21
C ILE A 13 -15.25 -8.33 -23.47
N GLY A 14 -14.24 -7.54 -23.89
CA GLY A 14 -12.94 -7.49 -23.24
C GLY A 14 -13.01 -6.99 -21.78
N GLU A 15 -13.86 -6.00 -21.48
CA GLU A 15 -14.07 -5.54 -20.10
C GLU A 15 -14.77 -6.61 -19.25
N VAL A 16 -15.75 -7.33 -19.81
CA VAL A 16 -16.46 -8.42 -19.11
C VAL A 16 -15.48 -9.54 -18.73
N ILE A 17 -14.65 -10.00 -19.67
CA ILE A 17 -13.64 -11.03 -19.43
C ILE A 17 -12.64 -10.56 -18.35
N THR A 18 -12.15 -9.34 -18.47
CA THR A 18 -11.20 -8.74 -17.51
C THR A 18 -11.79 -8.68 -16.09
N ARG A 19 -13.05 -8.27 -15.96
CA ARG A 19 -13.74 -8.23 -14.66
C ARG A 19 -14.00 -9.64 -14.10
N GLY A 20 -14.32 -10.60 -14.95
CA GLY A 20 -14.46 -12.01 -14.59
C GLY A 20 -13.17 -12.57 -14.01
N HIS A 21 -12.04 -12.37 -14.70
CA HIS A 21 -10.72 -12.76 -14.21
C HIS A 21 -10.39 -12.12 -12.86
N LYS A 22 -10.60 -10.80 -12.72
CA LYS A 22 -10.39 -10.07 -11.44
C LYS A 22 -11.25 -10.65 -10.31
N TYR A 23 -12.50 -11.02 -10.60
CA TYR A 23 -13.38 -11.64 -9.60
C TYR A 23 -12.85 -12.98 -9.13
N VAL A 24 -12.41 -13.85 -10.05
CA VAL A 24 -11.84 -15.16 -9.73
C VAL A 24 -10.57 -15.02 -8.88
N PHE A 25 -9.64 -14.13 -9.27
CA PHE A 25 -8.44 -13.86 -8.46
C PHE A 25 -8.80 -13.38 -7.05
N ASN A 26 -9.70 -12.40 -6.93
CA ASN A 26 -10.12 -11.90 -5.62
C ASN A 26 -10.79 -12.98 -4.76
N TYR A 27 -11.52 -13.92 -5.36
CA TYR A 27 -12.11 -15.04 -4.64
C TYR A 27 -11.03 -15.97 -4.08
N PHE A 28 -10.11 -16.46 -4.91
CA PHE A 28 -9.04 -17.35 -4.46
C PHE A 28 -8.10 -16.67 -3.46
N ASP A 29 -7.74 -15.41 -3.69
CA ASP A 29 -6.94 -14.60 -2.77
C ASP A 29 -7.66 -14.48 -1.41
N SER A 30 -8.98 -14.27 -1.39
CA SER A 30 -9.75 -14.18 -0.15
C SER A 30 -9.77 -15.48 0.66
N LEU A 31 -9.62 -16.63 0.01
CA LEU A 31 -9.51 -17.93 0.68
C LEU A 31 -8.08 -18.16 1.18
N LYS A 32 -7.08 -17.95 0.31
CA LYS A 32 -5.66 -18.18 0.62
C LYS A 32 -5.19 -17.30 1.78
N PHE A 33 -5.55 -16.01 1.74
CA PHE A 33 -5.13 -15.02 2.70
C PHE A 33 -6.17 -14.79 3.81
N ARG A 34 -7.19 -15.64 3.96
CA ARG A 34 -8.24 -15.46 4.98
C ARG A 34 -7.70 -15.26 6.40
N ASP A 35 -6.62 -15.95 6.73
CA ASP A 35 -5.93 -15.86 8.01
C ASP A 35 -4.64 -15.04 7.83
N PRO A 36 -4.64 -13.74 8.17
CA PRO A 36 -3.49 -12.88 7.97
C PRO A 36 -2.29 -13.28 8.84
N GLY A 37 -2.49 -13.97 9.97
CA GLY A 37 -1.40 -14.40 10.86
C GLY A 37 -0.48 -15.45 10.21
N LYS A 38 -0.99 -16.20 9.23
CA LYS A 38 -0.21 -17.19 8.48
C LYS A 38 0.71 -16.55 7.44
N TRP A 39 0.45 -15.30 7.05
CA TRP A 39 1.11 -14.60 5.95
C TRP A 39 1.74 -13.27 6.37
N PRO A 40 2.70 -13.26 7.34
CA PRO A 40 3.53 -12.09 7.55
C PRO A 40 4.36 -11.79 6.29
N TYR A 41 4.68 -10.52 6.05
CA TYR A 41 5.43 -10.12 4.85
C TYR A 41 6.75 -10.88 4.71
N SER A 42 7.47 -11.13 5.80
CA SER A 42 8.71 -11.94 5.80
C SER A 42 8.60 -13.31 5.11
N LYS A 43 7.39 -13.90 4.99
CA LYS A 43 7.15 -15.16 4.27
C LYS A 43 6.84 -15.01 2.77
N ILE A 44 6.66 -13.78 2.27
CA ILE A 44 6.26 -13.51 0.88
C ILE A 44 7.48 -13.32 -0.04
N GLY A 45 8.59 -12.77 0.48
CA GLY A 45 9.78 -12.34 -0.29
C GLY A 45 10.66 -13.45 -0.88
N ASN A 46 10.12 -14.65 -1.16
CA ASN A 46 10.86 -15.88 -1.47
C ASN A 46 11.96 -15.70 -2.53
N GLY A 47 13.22 -15.96 -2.14
CA GLY A 47 14.38 -15.96 -3.03
C GLY A 47 14.88 -14.57 -3.46
N LEU A 48 14.24 -13.50 -2.99
CA LEU A 48 14.59 -12.12 -3.30
C LEU A 48 15.12 -11.39 -2.06
N ARG A 49 15.78 -10.27 -2.30
CA ARG A 49 16.20 -9.30 -1.30
C ARG A 49 15.90 -7.90 -1.81
N ILE A 50 15.58 -6.98 -0.91
CA ILE A 50 15.51 -5.56 -1.23
C ILE A 50 16.93 -4.96 -1.30
N SER A 51 17.20 -4.21 -2.37
CA SER A 51 18.38 -3.37 -2.55
C SER A 51 18.00 -1.92 -2.30
N PHE A 52 18.92 -1.12 -1.77
CA PHE A 52 18.74 0.32 -1.57
C PHE A 52 19.61 1.09 -2.56
N PHE A 53 19.07 2.17 -3.13
CA PHE A 53 19.81 3.03 -4.07
C PHE A 53 20.00 4.42 -3.48
N PRO A 54 21.11 5.09 -3.82
CA PRO A 54 21.28 6.50 -3.46
C PRO A 54 20.20 7.33 -4.16
N LEU A 55 19.39 8.04 -3.37
CA LEU A 55 18.35 8.95 -3.86
C LEU A 55 18.69 10.39 -3.45
N LEU A 56 18.22 11.36 -4.24
CA LEU A 56 18.37 12.77 -3.91
C LEU A 56 17.55 13.12 -2.67
N LYS A 57 18.26 13.52 -1.60
CA LYS A 57 17.69 14.11 -0.39
C LYS A 57 17.24 15.56 -0.69
N PRO A 58 16.16 16.05 -0.06
CA PRO A 58 15.79 17.46 -0.14
C PRO A 58 16.90 18.35 0.45
N LEU A 59 17.02 19.58 -0.06
CA LEU A 59 18.07 20.53 0.35
C LEU A 59 17.85 21.11 1.76
N SER A 60 16.61 21.10 2.23
CA SER A 60 16.23 21.59 3.56
C SER A 60 15.18 20.69 4.18
N THR A 61 15.24 20.57 5.50
CA THR A 61 14.31 19.80 6.32
C THR A 61 14.00 20.56 7.60
N HIS A 62 12.86 20.27 8.19
CA HIS A 62 12.44 20.75 9.49
C HIS A 62 11.90 19.57 10.29
N GLU A 63 12.00 19.65 11.62
CA GLU A 63 11.38 18.64 12.47
C GLU A 63 9.88 18.54 12.17
N LEU A 64 9.40 17.31 12.03
CA LEU A 64 8.04 17.02 11.63
C LEU A 64 7.28 16.44 12.83
N GLY A 65 6.66 17.31 13.62
CA GLY A 65 5.78 16.92 14.73
C GLY A 65 4.39 16.50 14.27
N GLU A 66 3.90 17.09 13.18
CA GLU A 66 2.57 16.85 12.64
C GLU A 66 2.59 16.75 11.11
N PHE A 67 1.60 16.06 10.54
CA PHE A 67 1.40 15.97 9.10
C PHE A 67 -0.05 16.25 8.71
N GLN A 68 -0.27 17.23 7.85
CA GLN A 68 -1.61 17.64 7.44
C GLN A 68 -2.18 16.68 6.39
N ILE A 69 -3.38 16.14 6.67
CA ILE A 69 -4.19 15.37 5.72
C ILE A 69 -5.55 16.05 5.61
N PHE A 70 -5.80 16.67 4.47
CA PHE A 70 -6.97 17.53 4.25
C PHE A 70 -7.09 18.61 5.33
N ASP A 71 -8.12 18.55 6.16
CA ASP A 71 -8.41 19.48 7.27
C ASP A 71 -7.97 18.95 8.64
N ARG A 72 -7.32 17.78 8.71
CA ARG A 72 -6.85 17.17 9.96
C ARG A 72 -5.33 17.03 10.02
N ALA A 73 -4.74 17.50 11.12
CA ALA A 73 -3.35 17.25 11.47
C ALA A 73 -3.20 15.87 12.12
N ILE A 74 -2.23 15.09 11.66
CA ILE A 74 -1.82 13.81 12.24
C ILE A 74 -0.61 14.05 13.13
N ASP A 75 -0.74 13.80 14.43
CA ASP A 75 0.37 13.83 15.38
C ASP A 75 1.34 12.68 15.11
N LEU A 76 2.58 13.02 14.73
CA LEU A 76 3.65 12.05 14.45
C LEU A 76 4.45 11.69 15.71
N THR A 77 4.19 12.34 16.85
CA THR A 77 4.79 12.03 18.15
C THR A 77 4.07 10.89 18.88
N SER A 78 2.83 10.58 18.48
CA SER A 78 2.01 9.47 19.00
C SER A 78 1.82 8.31 18.00
N PRO A 79 1.54 7.07 18.44
CA PRO A 79 1.18 5.99 17.53
C PRO A 79 -0.05 6.31 16.68
N ILE A 80 -0.07 5.86 15.42
CA ILE A 80 -1.15 6.14 14.47
C ILE A 80 -2.11 4.94 14.40
N ASP A 81 -3.43 5.21 14.36
CA ASP A 81 -4.41 4.21 13.92
C ASP A 81 -4.54 4.24 12.38
N TRP A 82 -3.92 3.26 11.73
CA TRP A 82 -3.93 3.15 10.26
C TRP A 82 -5.31 2.88 9.65
N PHE A 83 -6.30 2.58 10.48
CA PHE A 83 -7.69 2.34 10.05
C PHE A 83 -8.61 3.52 10.32
N ASP A 84 -8.06 4.67 10.74
CA ASP A 84 -8.85 5.84 11.07
C ASP A 84 -9.53 6.45 9.83
N SER A 85 -10.61 7.18 10.08
CA SER A 85 -11.37 7.96 9.11
C SER A 85 -11.38 9.43 9.53
N ILE A 86 -11.75 10.30 8.59
CA ILE A 86 -11.85 11.74 8.85
C ILE A 86 -12.81 12.09 10.01
N ASN A 87 -13.84 11.26 10.23
CA ASN A 87 -14.86 11.47 11.26
C ASN A 87 -14.57 10.73 12.58
N GLY A 88 -13.39 10.12 12.74
CA GLY A 88 -13.04 9.32 13.92
C GLY A 88 -13.69 7.93 13.99
N ASN A 89 -14.44 7.53 12.96
CA ASN A 89 -14.83 6.12 12.78
C ASN A 89 -13.62 5.29 12.33
N ARG A 90 -13.74 3.96 12.39
CA ARG A 90 -12.66 3.04 12.03
C ARG A 90 -13.04 2.09 10.89
N TRP A 91 -12.17 2.01 9.87
CA TRP A 91 -12.27 1.06 8.78
C TRP A 91 -12.01 -0.38 9.24
N SER A 92 -12.67 -1.35 8.62
CA SER A 92 -12.51 -2.77 8.94
C SER A 92 -11.14 -3.29 8.48
N ASN A 93 -10.41 -3.98 9.35
CA ASN A 93 -9.22 -4.77 8.99
C ASN A 93 -9.58 -6.19 8.53
N SER A 94 -10.59 -6.31 7.67
CA SER A 94 -10.99 -7.58 7.04
C SER A 94 -10.41 -7.68 5.63
N ILE A 95 -10.60 -8.83 4.96
CA ILE A 95 -10.22 -9.00 3.55
C ILE A 95 -10.74 -7.81 2.72
N SER A 96 -9.83 -7.15 2.00
CA SER A 96 -10.10 -5.85 1.35
C SER A 96 -11.25 -5.92 0.35
N SER A 97 -11.39 -7.03 -0.38
CA SER A 97 -12.48 -7.24 -1.33
C SER A 97 -13.88 -7.27 -0.71
N LYS A 98 -13.99 -7.40 0.61
CA LYS A 98 -15.27 -7.37 1.36
C LYS A 98 -15.60 -6.00 1.94
N ILE A 99 -14.67 -5.04 1.91
CA ILE A 99 -14.86 -3.72 2.50
C ILE A 99 -15.75 -2.86 1.59
N LYS A 100 -16.84 -2.35 2.15
CA LYS A 100 -17.77 -1.44 1.46
C LYS A 100 -17.31 0.01 1.66
N TYR A 101 -16.50 0.51 0.72
CA TYR A 101 -15.87 1.83 0.82
C TYR A 101 -16.55 2.94 0.00
N ARG A 102 -17.58 2.60 -0.79
CA ARG A 102 -18.26 3.55 -1.67
C ARG A 102 -19.06 4.60 -0.89
N PRO A 103 -19.36 5.77 -1.47
CA PRO A 103 -20.21 6.78 -0.85
C PRO A 103 -21.53 6.19 -0.33
N GLY A 104 -21.98 6.67 0.83
CA GLY A 104 -23.15 6.13 1.55
C GLY A 104 -22.84 4.99 2.53
N ASN A 105 -21.56 4.69 2.77
CA ASN A 105 -21.15 3.80 3.86
C ASN A 105 -21.17 4.52 5.22
N HIS A 106 -21.10 3.77 6.32
CA HIS A 106 -21.20 4.30 7.69
C HIS A 106 -19.86 4.77 8.29
N VAL A 107 -18.73 4.52 7.63
CA VAL A 107 -17.39 4.86 8.15
C VAL A 107 -17.01 6.28 7.72
N GLY A 108 -17.11 6.59 6.43
CA GLY A 108 -16.80 7.90 5.87
C GLY A 108 -16.18 7.84 4.48
N ASP A 109 -15.52 8.93 4.08
CA ASP A 109 -14.77 8.98 2.83
C ASP A 109 -13.44 8.20 2.97
N ILE A 110 -13.26 7.19 2.11
CA ILE A 110 -12.07 6.35 2.09
C ILE A 110 -10.79 7.14 1.78
N ARG A 111 -10.91 8.27 1.07
CA ARG A 111 -9.76 9.05 0.60
C ARG A 111 -8.88 9.52 1.75
N PHE A 112 -9.47 9.89 2.89
CA PHE A 112 -8.70 10.21 4.10
C PHE A 112 -7.78 9.07 4.53
N ASN A 113 -8.34 7.86 4.61
CA ASN A 113 -7.56 6.70 5.01
C ASN A 113 -6.49 6.33 3.97
N TRP A 114 -6.79 6.49 2.68
CA TRP A 114 -5.80 6.33 1.63
C TRP A 114 -4.65 7.33 1.72
N GLU A 115 -4.93 8.63 1.91
CA GLU A 115 -3.87 9.63 2.13
C GLU A 115 -2.97 9.27 3.33
N LEU A 116 -3.58 8.82 4.44
CA LEU A 116 -2.83 8.35 5.61
C LEU A 116 -1.91 7.17 5.27
N ASN A 117 -2.45 6.18 4.55
CA ASN A 117 -1.73 4.95 4.19
C ASN A 117 -0.81 5.09 2.96
N ARG A 118 -0.71 6.27 2.35
CA ARG A 118 0.37 6.60 1.41
C ARG A 118 1.69 6.86 2.13
N LEU A 119 1.66 7.12 3.44
CA LEU A 119 2.85 7.30 4.28
C LEU A 119 3.79 8.41 3.76
N GLN A 120 3.21 9.46 3.19
CA GLN A 120 3.97 10.53 2.51
C GLN A 120 4.86 11.34 3.44
N PHE A 121 4.61 11.29 4.75
CA PHE A 121 5.44 11.94 5.77
C PHE A 121 6.78 11.21 6.00
N LEU A 122 6.87 9.90 5.69
CA LEU A 122 8.04 9.09 6.03
C LEU A 122 9.36 9.60 5.42
N PRO A 123 9.44 10.01 4.13
CA PRO A 123 10.69 10.50 3.58
C PRO A 123 11.24 11.73 4.31
N LEU A 124 10.38 12.66 4.74
CA LEU A 124 10.82 13.82 5.50
C LEU A 124 11.19 13.44 6.93
N LEU A 125 10.39 12.58 7.56
CA LEU A 125 10.65 12.08 8.90
C LEU A 125 11.97 11.28 8.98
N ALA A 126 12.33 10.53 7.93
CA ALA A 126 13.57 9.76 7.87
C ALA A 126 14.83 10.64 7.95
N LEU A 127 14.72 11.92 7.58
CA LEU A 127 15.83 12.87 7.59
C LEU A 127 15.99 13.59 8.94
N THR A 128 14.96 13.54 9.79
CA THR A 128 14.93 14.27 11.07
C THR A 128 14.79 13.36 12.27
N ASN A 129 14.21 12.17 12.09
CA ASN A 129 14.01 11.18 13.14
C ASN A 129 13.93 9.75 12.58
N GLU A 130 15.10 9.11 12.44
CA GLU A 130 15.23 7.75 11.91
C GLU A 130 14.53 6.70 12.78
N ASP A 131 14.64 6.80 14.10
CA ASP A 131 14.06 5.81 15.01
C ASP A 131 12.53 5.83 14.93
N ARG A 132 11.95 7.03 14.83
CA ARG A 132 10.50 7.18 14.63
C ARG A 132 10.05 6.68 13.27
N THR A 133 10.85 6.89 12.23
CA THR A 133 10.59 6.36 10.88
C THR A 133 10.56 4.83 10.90
N ILE A 134 11.58 4.20 11.49
CA ILE A 134 11.67 2.73 11.64
C ILE A 134 10.48 2.20 12.45
N PHE A 135 10.11 2.89 13.54
CA PHE A 135 8.93 2.56 14.33
C PHE A 135 7.65 2.55 13.48
N PHE A 136 7.36 3.64 12.76
CA PHE A 136 6.13 3.73 11.96
C PHE A 136 6.09 2.73 10.81
N ILE A 137 7.21 2.47 10.14
CA ILE A 137 7.27 1.43 9.10
C ILE A 137 6.96 0.06 9.70
N SER A 138 7.57 -0.27 10.84
CA SER A 138 7.38 -1.55 11.52
C SER A 138 5.93 -1.71 12.02
N ASP A 139 5.38 -0.67 12.63
CA ASP A 139 4.01 -0.62 13.13
C ASP A 139 2.99 -0.74 11.99
N TRP A 140 3.23 -0.08 10.87
CA TRP A 140 2.40 -0.19 9.67
C TRP A 140 2.43 -1.61 9.11
N LEU A 141 3.62 -2.21 8.94
CA LEU A 141 3.80 -3.58 8.44
C LEU A 141 3.12 -4.62 9.35
N ASP A 142 3.14 -4.39 10.67
CA ASP A 142 2.47 -5.27 11.60
C ASP A 142 0.94 -5.14 11.49
N LYS A 143 0.39 -3.93 11.47
CA LYS A 143 -1.07 -3.74 11.47
C LYS A 143 -1.73 -3.96 10.11
N ASN A 144 -1.05 -3.62 9.01
CA ASN A 144 -1.57 -3.70 7.65
C ASN A 144 -1.09 -4.99 6.97
N LYS A 145 -1.84 -6.08 7.16
CA LYS A 145 -1.52 -7.39 6.58
C LYS A 145 -1.91 -7.43 5.10
N TYR A 146 -1.19 -8.23 4.31
CA TYR A 146 -1.42 -8.32 2.87
C TYR A 146 -2.89 -8.66 2.56
N LEU A 147 -3.49 -7.92 1.62
CA LEU A 147 -4.91 -8.04 1.22
C LEU A 147 -5.95 -7.75 2.31
N HIS A 148 -5.56 -7.16 3.44
CA HIS A 148 -6.48 -6.76 4.50
C HIS A 148 -6.56 -5.25 4.65
N GLY A 149 -7.74 -4.79 5.02
CA GLY A 149 -7.96 -3.38 5.30
C GLY A 149 -8.07 -2.50 4.06
N PRO A 150 -8.31 -1.20 4.30
CA PRO A 150 -8.52 -0.21 3.25
C PRO A 150 -7.27 0.05 2.39
N SER A 151 -6.08 -0.22 2.93
CA SER A 151 -4.77 -0.08 2.25
C SER A 151 -4.64 -0.93 0.99
N TYR A 152 -5.41 -2.02 0.87
CA TYR A 152 -5.40 -2.95 -0.28
C TYR A 152 -6.67 -2.89 -1.13
N LEU A 153 -7.30 -1.70 -1.22
CA LEU A 153 -8.47 -1.47 -2.09
C LEU A 153 -8.12 -0.94 -3.48
N SER A 154 -6.93 -0.34 -3.66
CA SER A 154 -6.56 0.38 -4.88
C SER A 154 -5.07 0.19 -5.21
N SER A 155 -4.78 -0.18 -6.45
CA SER A 155 -3.41 -0.41 -6.95
C SER A 155 -2.60 0.88 -6.97
N LEU A 156 -3.24 2.00 -7.33
CA LEU A 156 -2.65 3.34 -7.22
C LEU A 156 -2.12 3.61 -5.80
N GLU A 157 -2.92 3.32 -4.79
CA GLU A 157 -2.58 3.59 -3.39
C GLU A 157 -1.43 2.70 -2.90
N VAL A 158 -1.38 1.44 -3.37
CA VAL A 158 -0.27 0.53 -3.12
C VAL A 158 1.02 1.04 -3.78
N ALA A 159 0.94 1.54 -5.02
CA ALA A 159 2.08 2.11 -5.74
C ALA A 159 2.63 3.35 -5.03
N LEU A 160 1.77 4.31 -4.67
CA LEU A 160 2.17 5.54 -3.98
C LEU A 160 2.79 5.25 -2.61
N ARG A 161 2.19 4.33 -1.83
CA ARG A 161 2.76 3.89 -0.55
C ARG A 161 4.15 3.30 -0.72
N TRP A 162 4.34 2.44 -1.73
CA TRP A 162 5.65 1.86 -2.00
C TRP A 162 6.69 2.94 -2.26
N ILE A 163 6.37 3.92 -3.12
CA ILE A 163 7.28 5.03 -3.46
C ILE A 163 7.68 5.81 -2.20
N SER A 164 6.72 6.22 -1.37
CA SER A 164 6.98 6.96 -0.14
C SER A 164 7.80 6.15 0.87
N LEU A 165 7.42 4.89 1.11
CA LEU A 165 8.11 4.03 2.06
C LEU A 165 9.54 3.71 1.58
N TYR A 166 9.70 3.35 0.30
CA TYR A 166 10.99 3.00 -0.28
C TYR A 166 11.97 4.19 -0.27
N ARG A 167 11.46 5.39 -0.54
CA ARG A 167 12.26 6.61 -0.45
C ARG A 167 12.72 6.89 0.98
N ALA A 168 11.84 6.68 1.96
CA ALA A 168 12.19 6.87 3.37
C ALA A 168 13.31 5.92 3.82
N VAL A 169 13.23 4.64 3.48
CA VAL A 169 14.28 3.66 3.86
C VAL A 169 15.61 3.93 3.15
N CYS A 170 15.60 4.46 1.93
CA CYS A 170 16.83 4.88 1.24
C CYS A 170 17.47 6.15 1.85
N PHE A 171 16.73 6.90 2.69
CA PHE A 171 17.24 8.10 3.34
C PHE A 171 17.84 7.86 4.72
N LEU A 172 17.53 6.72 5.35
CA LEU A 172 18.11 6.31 6.63
C LEU A 172 19.63 6.21 6.52
N GLU A 173 20.34 6.76 7.50
CA GLU A 173 21.79 6.61 7.63
C GLU A 173 22.14 5.45 8.55
N LYS A 174 21.26 5.14 9.51
CA LYS A 174 21.38 3.95 10.34
C LYS A 174 21.10 2.68 9.51
N PRO A 175 21.83 1.58 9.77
CA PRO A 175 21.52 0.30 9.14
C PRO A 175 20.08 -0.13 9.41
N THR A 176 19.36 -0.49 8.35
CA THR A 176 18.02 -1.06 8.48
C THR A 176 18.11 -2.44 9.13
N PRO A 177 17.36 -2.74 10.21
CA PRO A 177 17.37 -4.06 10.83
C PRO A 177 17.06 -5.18 9.84
N GLU A 178 17.66 -6.36 10.02
CA GLU A 178 17.46 -7.50 9.10
C GLU A 178 15.99 -7.94 9.06
N SER A 179 15.32 -7.96 10.21
CA SER A 179 13.89 -8.28 10.32
C SER A 179 13.04 -7.32 9.49
N LEU A 180 13.35 -6.03 9.54
CA LEU A 180 12.69 -5.00 8.74
C LEU A 180 13.01 -5.18 7.25
N THR A 181 14.27 -5.43 6.90
CA THR A 181 14.69 -5.72 5.51
C THR A 181 13.93 -6.90 4.89
N ASN A 182 13.74 -7.98 5.66
CA ASN A 182 12.97 -9.15 5.22
C ASN A 182 11.48 -8.82 5.03
N ASN A 183 10.88 -8.05 5.95
CA ASN A 183 9.50 -7.60 5.79
C ASN A 183 9.33 -6.63 4.61
N LEU A 184 10.28 -5.72 4.38
CA LEU A 184 10.28 -4.80 3.24
C LEU A 184 10.37 -5.55 1.91
N THR A 185 11.23 -6.56 1.83
CA THR A 185 11.32 -7.45 0.67
C THR A 185 9.96 -8.13 0.41
N GLY A 186 9.34 -8.66 1.47
CA GLY A 186 8.01 -9.24 1.40
C GLY A 186 6.93 -8.27 0.95
N LEU A 187 6.95 -7.04 1.47
CA LEU A 187 6.04 -5.97 1.08
C LEU A 187 6.21 -5.60 -0.39
N ALA A 188 7.44 -5.52 -0.88
CA ALA A 188 7.74 -5.23 -2.29
C ALA A 188 7.09 -6.26 -3.22
N VAL A 189 7.34 -7.55 -2.94
CA VAL A 189 6.79 -8.68 -3.71
C VAL A 189 5.26 -8.69 -3.63
N ALA A 190 4.71 -8.54 -2.43
CA ALA A 190 3.26 -8.47 -2.22
C ALA A 190 2.61 -7.31 -2.98
N SER A 191 3.25 -6.13 -2.97
CA SER A 191 2.77 -4.93 -3.65
C SER A 191 2.82 -5.09 -5.17
N GLY A 192 3.91 -5.66 -5.70
CA GLY A 192 4.05 -5.97 -7.13
C GLY A 192 2.96 -6.92 -7.60
N ASP A 193 2.81 -8.07 -6.93
CA ASP A 193 1.77 -9.05 -7.23
C ASP A 193 0.35 -8.45 -7.14
N PHE A 194 0.11 -7.57 -6.16
CA PHE A 194 -1.16 -6.88 -6.04
C PHE A 194 -1.46 -5.99 -7.23
N ILE A 195 -0.51 -5.14 -7.62
CA ILE A 195 -0.68 -4.14 -8.69
C ILE A 195 -0.79 -4.85 -10.04
N GLU A 196 0.09 -5.80 -10.35
CA GLU A 196 0.07 -6.52 -11.65
C GLU A 196 -1.28 -7.19 -11.92
N LYS A 197 -1.87 -7.83 -10.91
CA LYS A 197 -3.19 -8.48 -11.02
C LYS A 197 -4.35 -7.48 -11.12
N ARG A 198 -4.13 -6.21 -10.77
CA ARG A 198 -5.18 -5.21 -10.55
C ARG A 198 -4.89 -3.88 -11.23
N LEU A 199 -4.16 -3.88 -12.34
CA LEU A 199 -3.93 -2.68 -13.14
C LEU A 199 -5.26 -2.00 -13.50
N SER A 200 -5.27 -0.68 -13.39
CA SER A 200 -6.37 0.19 -13.78
C SER A 200 -6.50 0.18 -15.30
N THR A 201 -7.47 -0.57 -15.79
CA THR A 201 -7.80 -0.64 -17.21
C THR A 201 -9.10 0.12 -17.51
N HIS A 202 -9.33 0.43 -18.79
CA HIS A 202 -10.56 1.06 -19.29
C HIS A 202 -10.81 2.47 -18.70
N SER A 203 -11.98 2.71 -18.08
CA SER A 203 -12.43 4.02 -17.61
C SER A 203 -11.58 4.68 -16.53
N SER A 204 -10.56 3.97 -16.02
CA SER A 204 -9.64 4.43 -14.98
C SER A 204 -8.18 4.48 -15.46
N ALA A 205 -7.91 4.19 -16.73
CA ALA A 205 -6.57 3.97 -17.28
C ALA A 205 -5.74 5.24 -17.55
N GLY A 206 -6.23 6.43 -17.15
CA GLY A 206 -5.48 7.67 -17.26
C GLY A 206 -4.32 7.73 -16.25
N ASN A 207 -4.33 8.73 -15.38
CA ASN A 207 -3.23 8.97 -14.43
C ASN A 207 -2.95 7.79 -13.48
N HIS A 208 -3.96 6.94 -13.20
CA HIS A 208 -3.79 5.79 -12.32
C HIS A 208 -2.81 4.77 -12.90
N LEU A 209 -2.98 4.40 -14.18
CA LEU A 209 -2.14 3.36 -14.80
C LEU A 209 -0.68 3.81 -14.89
N ILE A 210 -0.44 5.10 -15.16
CA ILE A 210 0.91 5.68 -15.17
C ILE A 210 1.57 5.54 -13.79
N LEU A 211 0.85 5.92 -12.73
CA LEU A 211 1.38 5.85 -11.36
C LEU A 211 1.55 4.40 -10.88
N GLU A 212 0.66 3.49 -11.27
CA GLU A 212 0.80 2.05 -11.04
C GLU A 212 2.05 1.48 -11.72
N ALA A 213 2.30 1.86 -12.98
CA ALA A 213 3.50 1.47 -13.72
C ALA A 213 4.78 2.03 -13.09
N ILE A 214 4.77 3.28 -12.62
CA ILE A 214 5.90 3.88 -11.87
C ILE A 214 6.13 3.11 -10.56
N GLY A 215 5.06 2.73 -9.86
CA GLY A 215 5.12 1.87 -8.68
C GLY A 215 5.80 0.55 -8.99
N LEU A 216 5.33 -0.17 -10.01
CA LEU A 216 5.95 -1.44 -10.46
C LEU A 216 7.41 -1.28 -10.84
N PHE A 217 7.78 -0.20 -11.54
CA PHE A 217 9.17 0.09 -11.86
C PHE A 217 10.03 0.20 -10.60
N TRP A 218 9.61 0.99 -9.60
CA TRP A 218 10.37 1.14 -8.36
C TRP A 218 10.38 -0.12 -7.50
N ILE A 219 9.31 -0.92 -7.51
CA ILE A 219 9.26 -2.23 -6.85
C ILE A 219 10.28 -3.16 -7.50
N GLY A 220 10.22 -3.33 -8.83
CA GLY A 220 11.14 -4.20 -9.56
C GLY A 220 12.58 -3.74 -9.43
N LYS A 221 12.82 -2.42 -9.49
CA LYS A 221 14.15 -1.83 -9.32
C LYS A 221 14.74 -2.15 -7.94
N SER A 222 13.91 -2.14 -6.89
CA SER A 222 14.33 -2.42 -5.52
C SER A 222 14.58 -3.89 -5.22
N LEU A 223 14.26 -4.82 -6.13
CA LEU A 223 14.36 -6.26 -5.87
C LEU A 223 15.54 -6.89 -6.61
N GLU A 224 16.35 -7.65 -5.89
CA GLU A 224 17.43 -8.48 -6.42
C GLU A 224 17.26 -9.95 -6.04
N LYS A 225 17.83 -10.86 -6.84
CA LYS A 225 17.91 -12.27 -6.45
C LYS A 225 18.87 -12.40 -5.27
N LYS A 226 18.51 -13.20 -4.26
CA LYS A 226 19.50 -13.63 -3.26
C LYS A 226 20.61 -14.37 -4.00
N GLY A 227 21.85 -13.91 -3.85
CA GLY A 227 23.01 -14.63 -4.36
C GLY A 227 22.98 -16.08 -3.84
N LYS A 228 23.36 -17.04 -4.69
CA LYS A 228 23.68 -18.37 -4.19
C LYS A 228 24.91 -18.21 -3.30
N GLY A 229 24.71 -18.35 -1.99
CA GLY A 229 25.83 -18.48 -1.04
C GLY A 229 26.68 -19.69 -1.39
#